data_AF-A0A4R3LI49-F1
#
_entry.id   AF-A0A4R3LI49-F1
#
_cell.length_a   1.000
_cell.length_b   1.000
_cell.length_c   1.000
_cell.angle_alpha   90.00
_cell.angle_beta   90.00
_cell.angle_gamma   90.00
#
_symmetry.space_group_name_H-M   'P 1'
#
loop_
_entity.id
_entity.type
_entity.pdbx_description
1 polymer ?
#
loop_
_entity_poly.entity_id
_entity_poly.type
_entity_poly.pdbx_seq_one_letter_code
_entity_poly.pdbx_strand_id
1 'polypeptide(L)'
;MWRVVYALCVDPHGIFPATNYHATVAAITHSTDYGIEIVNQSFGGDWQDPDPCAVLQDKEPLCVALDYITTRDVVTVAASGNDRNWLNFPARDPRVVAAGGFQEGLQLWDDHPNCPNPQFDTECGSNYSYFAWNPKQEVVASARKVHGLTYPGFNWNTQYLCGDSFGPGPGNDGYGHCTGTSMSAPQVSGLFGILRSVNPLVLVGNPEQVLVQGVRNVLANTTVEAQASLPWGQHLGYGRPDAEAAVKRMLGKTAGVTVRNRATPLFAMYGPGSKDYAYTTSPQTAVALLLNQAANSSPSGAIVTGYPSFPPDPLLGPGDIPRADIFVMTTEYKTRASHPDLVPLYLFDRSRHFPVGCNPGSPSCNVHNRDYLLATGHAEVEALHAAGYSYRGLNVYVYQRCTPEPACIPEGAQKLWRKCKTADDDCALFLEGQRPGYESMGYTATLPAGYPQHIGYAYPNIDSDGDGLVDGFERLIGTSPTLFDTDGDGIGDGVEFPLASVSVADPCAGPLAWRCPADWLFANGFQP
;
A
#
# COMPACT_ATOMS: atom_id res chain seq x y z
N MET A 1 -1.93 -3.92 -15.70
CA MET A 1 -3.39 -4.04 -15.90
C MET A 1 -3.65 -5.35 -16.64
N TRP A 2 -4.43 -6.25 -16.04
CA TRP A 2 -4.77 -7.55 -16.64
C TRP A 2 -6.06 -7.43 -17.45
N ARG A 3 -6.08 -7.92 -18.69
CA ARG A 3 -7.32 -7.97 -19.47
C ARG A 3 -8.13 -9.19 -19.02
N VAL A 4 -9.16 -8.93 -18.21
CA VAL A 4 -10.07 -9.96 -17.68
C VAL A 4 -11.44 -9.94 -18.35
N VAL A 5 -11.59 -9.19 -19.46
CA VAL A 5 -12.87 -9.02 -20.17
C VAL A 5 -12.82 -9.63 -21.57
N TYR A 6 -13.95 -10.22 -21.98
CA TYR A 6 -14.19 -10.74 -23.32
C TYR A 6 -15.46 -10.13 -23.92
N ALA A 7 -15.61 -10.24 -25.23
CA ALA A 7 -16.81 -9.80 -25.94
C ALA A 7 -17.84 -10.93 -25.96
N LEU A 8 -19.04 -10.68 -25.43
CA LEU A 8 -20.18 -11.58 -25.41
C LEU A 8 -21.22 -11.10 -26.42
N CYS A 9 -21.62 -11.96 -27.36
CA CYS A 9 -22.75 -11.69 -28.24
C CYS A 9 -24.05 -12.11 -27.54
N VAL A 10 -24.97 -11.18 -27.34
CA VAL A 10 -26.32 -11.44 -26.84
C VAL A 10 -27.29 -11.10 -27.94
N ASP A 11 -27.97 -12.10 -28.52
CA ASP A 11 -28.99 -11.91 -29.56
C ASP A 11 -30.33 -11.51 -28.90
N PRO A 12 -31.07 -10.48 -29.36
CA PRO A 12 -30.80 -9.53 -30.45
C PRO A 12 -30.07 -8.24 -30.04
N HIS A 13 -29.51 -8.21 -28.84
CA HIS A 13 -29.02 -7.01 -28.16
C HIS A 13 -27.60 -6.54 -28.57
N GLY A 14 -26.81 -7.36 -29.28
CA GLY A 14 -25.49 -6.98 -29.81
C GLY A 14 -24.30 -7.58 -29.04
N ILE A 15 -23.14 -6.92 -29.09
CA ILE A 15 -21.89 -7.35 -28.45
C ILE A 15 -21.64 -6.53 -27.19
N PHE A 16 -21.48 -7.18 -26.05
CA PHE A 16 -21.25 -6.57 -24.74
C PHE A 16 -19.94 -7.05 -24.13
N PRO A 17 -19.21 -6.21 -23.37
CA PRO A 17 -18.10 -6.68 -22.56
C PRO A 17 -18.64 -7.51 -21.39
N ALA A 18 -18.08 -8.71 -21.19
CA ALA A 18 -18.36 -9.57 -20.05
C ALA A 18 -17.06 -9.92 -19.33
N THR A 19 -17.13 -10.07 -18.00
CA THR A 19 -15.99 -10.51 -17.20
C THR A 19 -15.73 -12.00 -17.42
N ASN A 20 -14.51 -12.34 -17.78
CA ASN A 20 -14.04 -13.71 -17.80
C ASN A 20 -13.64 -14.10 -16.38
N TYR A 21 -14.48 -14.87 -15.73
CA TYR A 21 -14.33 -15.26 -14.34
C TYR A 21 -13.00 -15.99 -14.05
N HIS A 22 -12.57 -16.91 -14.92
CA HIS A 22 -11.29 -17.60 -14.76
C HIS A 22 -10.11 -16.64 -14.91
N ALA A 23 -10.19 -15.69 -15.85
CA ALA A 23 -9.15 -14.68 -16.03
C ALA A 23 -9.10 -13.72 -14.83
N THR A 24 -10.25 -13.36 -14.25
CA THR A 24 -10.34 -12.56 -13.03
C THR A 24 -9.63 -13.25 -11.88
N VAL A 25 -9.96 -14.51 -11.62
CA VAL A 25 -9.33 -15.31 -10.55
C VAL A 25 -7.82 -15.41 -10.76
N ALA A 26 -7.39 -15.74 -11.98
CA ALA A 26 -5.96 -15.81 -12.32
C ALA A 26 -5.26 -14.45 -12.17
N ALA A 27 -5.90 -13.35 -12.55
CA ALA A 27 -5.32 -12.02 -12.40
C ALA A 27 -5.18 -11.61 -10.92
N ILE A 28 -6.15 -11.96 -10.08
CA ILE A 28 -6.14 -11.69 -8.64
C ILE A 28 -5.00 -12.48 -8.00
N THR A 29 -4.97 -13.81 -8.17
CA THR A 29 -3.94 -14.66 -7.56
C THR A 29 -2.55 -14.29 -8.08
N HIS A 30 -2.40 -14.09 -9.38
CA HIS A 30 -1.11 -13.71 -9.95
C HIS A 30 -0.65 -12.33 -9.50
N SER A 31 -1.51 -11.33 -9.41
CA SER A 31 -1.07 -10.01 -8.90
C SER A 31 -0.67 -10.08 -7.42
N THR A 32 -1.39 -10.90 -6.65
CA THR A 32 -1.07 -11.20 -5.24
C THR A 32 0.29 -11.88 -5.12
N ASP A 33 0.63 -12.76 -6.06
CA ASP A 33 1.93 -13.43 -6.12
C ASP A 33 3.12 -12.49 -6.35
N TYR A 34 2.86 -11.27 -6.81
CA TYR A 34 3.85 -10.22 -7.02
C TYR A 34 3.78 -9.11 -5.96
N GLY A 35 3.02 -9.33 -4.89
CA GLY A 35 2.98 -8.43 -3.73
C GLY A 35 2.10 -7.20 -3.92
N ILE A 36 1.04 -7.29 -4.73
CA ILE A 36 0.06 -6.20 -4.82
C ILE A 36 -0.59 -5.97 -3.44
N GLU A 37 -0.80 -4.71 -3.07
CA GLU A 37 -1.36 -4.35 -1.75
C GLU A 37 -2.87 -4.09 -1.80
N ILE A 38 -3.38 -3.65 -2.95
CA ILE A 38 -4.80 -3.37 -3.18
C ILE A 38 -5.24 -3.91 -4.53
N VAL A 39 -6.39 -4.59 -4.56
CA VAL A 39 -7.10 -5.00 -5.77
C VAL A 39 -8.41 -4.24 -5.90
N ASN A 40 -8.55 -3.50 -7.00
CA ASN A 40 -9.80 -2.84 -7.39
C ASN A 40 -10.62 -3.71 -8.34
N GLN A 41 -11.88 -3.96 -8.00
CA GLN A 41 -12.83 -4.71 -8.81
C GLN A 41 -14.04 -3.84 -9.16
N SER A 42 -13.98 -3.14 -10.30
CA SER A 42 -15.07 -2.29 -10.81
C SER A 42 -16.17 -3.09 -11.54
N PHE A 43 -16.45 -4.31 -11.09
CA PHE A 43 -17.44 -5.22 -11.67
C PHE A 43 -18.14 -5.99 -10.55
N GLY A 44 -19.32 -6.54 -10.85
CA GLY A 44 -20.04 -7.43 -9.95
C GLY A 44 -21.31 -7.96 -10.59
N GLY A 45 -21.83 -9.07 -10.05
CA GLY A 45 -23.09 -9.67 -10.50
C GLY A 45 -24.14 -9.70 -9.39
N ASP A 46 -25.41 -9.63 -9.79
CA ASP A 46 -26.54 -9.87 -8.89
C ASP A 46 -26.59 -11.36 -8.53
N TRP A 47 -26.02 -11.68 -7.38
CA TRP A 47 -26.19 -12.96 -6.72
C TRP A 47 -27.17 -12.73 -5.58
N GLN A 48 -28.43 -13.10 -5.83
CA GLN A 48 -29.44 -13.12 -4.78
C GLN A 48 -28.99 -14.06 -3.66
N ASP A 49 -29.44 -13.73 -2.45
CA ASP A 49 -29.07 -14.41 -1.21
C ASP A 49 -29.16 -15.95 -1.35
N PRO A 50 -28.13 -16.70 -0.94
CA PRO A 50 -27.01 -16.30 -0.07
C PRO A 50 -25.69 -16.01 -0.79
N ASP A 51 -24.77 -15.33 -0.07
CA ASP A 51 -23.39 -15.10 -0.51
C ASP A 51 -22.79 -16.41 -1.05
N PRO A 52 -22.33 -16.46 -2.32
CA PRO A 52 -21.82 -17.69 -2.90
C PRO A 52 -20.63 -18.25 -2.11
N CYS A 53 -19.84 -17.41 -1.43
CA CYS A 53 -18.74 -17.90 -0.59
C CYS A 53 -19.23 -18.56 0.71
N ALA A 54 -20.39 -18.18 1.22
CA ALA A 54 -21.02 -18.83 2.37
C ALA A 54 -21.64 -20.20 2.02
N VAL A 55 -22.12 -20.37 0.78
CA VAL A 55 -22.89 -21.55 0.35
C VAL A 55 -22.05 -22.56 -0.44
N LEU A 56 -21.25 -22.05 -1.37
CA LEU A 56 -20.45 -22.85 -2.30
C LEU A 56 -18.99 -23.02 -1.82
N GLN A 57 -18.54 -22.18 -0.88
CA GLN A 57 -17.21 -22.25 -0.25
C GLN A 57 -16.08 -22.45 -1.27
N ASP A 58 -15.33 -23.53 -1.15
CA ASP A 58 -14.17 -23.94 -1.96
C ASP A 58 -14.51 -24.30 -3.41
N LYS A 59 -15.80 -24.39 -3.75
CA LYS A 59 -16.27 -24.71 -5.11
C LYS A 59 -16.39 -23.49 -6.01
N GLU A 60 -16.40 -22.29 -5.45
CA GLU A 60 -16.51 -21.05 -6.21
C GLU A 60 -15.13 -20.37 -6.34
N PRO A 61 -14.50 -20.36 -7.53
CA PRO A 61 -13.08 -20.00 -7.65
C PRO A 61 -12.70 -18.58 -7.21
N LEU A 62 -13.61 -17.61 -7.27
CA LEU A 62 -13.42 -16.25 -6.73
C LEU A 62 -13.42 -16.27 -5.20
N CYS A 63 -14.19 -17.15 -4.55
CA CYS A 63 -14.13 -17.32 -3.10
C CYS A 63 -12.77 -17.86 -2.65
N VAL A 64 -12.21 -18.81 -3.40
CA VAL A 64 -10.85 -19.34 -3.19
C VAL A 64 -9.81 -18.24 -3.42
N ALA A 65 -9.98 -17.40 -4.46
CA ALA A 65 -9.10 -16.26 -4.69
C ALA A 65 -9.19 -15.21 -3.58
N LEU A 66 -10.40 -14.98 -3.04
CA LEU A 66 -10.64 -14.09 -1.90
C LEU A 66 -10.03 -14.64 -0.60
N ASP A 67 -9.99 -15.96 -0.40
CA ASP A 67 -9.25 -16.54 0.73
C ASP A 67 -7.74 -16.33 0.54
N TYR A 68 -7.24 -16.62 -0.66
CA TYR A 68 -5.83 -16.51 -1.02
C TYR A 68 -5.26 -15.09 -0.86
N ILE A 69 -6.02 -14.08 -1.28
CA ILE A 69 -5.65 -12.67 -1.16
C ILE A 69 -5.75 -12.18 0.29
N THR A 70 -6.70 -12.71 1.06
CA THR A 70 -6.90 -12.36 2.48
C THR A 70 -5.75 -12.86 3.35
N THR A 71 -5.24 -14.09 3.12
CA THR A 71 -4.08 -14.62 3.86
C THR A 71 -2.81 -13.79 3.65
N ARG A 72 -2.74 -13.04 2.55
CA ARG A 72 -1.62 -12.15 2.21
C ARG A 72 -1.89 -10.69 2.56
N ASP A 73 -2.93 -10.42 3.35
CA ASP A 73 -3.26 -9.07 3.86
C ASP A 73 -3.42 -8.02 2.75
N VAL A 74 -4.02 -8.41 1.63
CA VAL A 74 -4.26 -7.50 0.49
C VAL A 74 -5.69 -6.96 0.56
N VAL A 75 -5.84 -5.63 0.43
CA VAL A 75 -7.16 -4.99 0.45
C VAL A 75 -7.88 -5.28 -0.87
N THR A 76 -9.10 -5.81 -0.79
CA THR A 76 -9.96 -5.96 -1.97
C THR A 76 -11.11 -4.96 -1.90
N VAL A 77 -11.26 -4.14 -2.94
CA VAL A 77 -12.36 -3.17 -3.06
C VAL A 77 -13.19 -3.53 -4.28
N ALA A 78 -14.52 -3.53 -4.14
CA ALA A 78 -15.41 -3.80 -5.25
C ALA A 78 -16.55 -2.78 -5.35
N ALA A 79 -16.98 -2.52 -6.59
CA ALA A 79 -18.13 -1.68 -6.88
C ALA A 79 -19.41 -2.33 -6.34
N SER A 80 -20.25 -1.55 -5.66
CA SER A 80 -21.45 -2.09 -4.98
C SER A 80 -22.53 -2.56 -5.95
N GLY A 81 -22.56 -2.03 -7.17
CA GLY A 81 -23.60 -2.28 -8.18
C GLY A 81 -24.42 -1.03 -8.48
N ASN A 82 -25.17 -1.06 -9.59
CA ASN A 82 -25.74 0.14 -10.23
C ASN A 82 -27.28 0.08 -10.42
N ASP A 83 -27.95 -0.84 -9.72
CA ASP A 83 -29.35 -1.22 -9.92
C ASP A 83 -30.28 -0.72 -8.78
N ARG A 84 -29.76 0.09 -7.85
CA ARG A 84 -30.41 0.41 -6.55
C ARG A 84 -30.91 -0.82 -5.79
N ASN A 85 -30.16 -1.90 -5.92
CA ASN A 85 -30.53 -3.19 -5.37
C ASN A 85 -29.55 -3.62 -4.26
N TRP A 86 -29.57 -4.91 -3.92
CA TRP A 86 -28.62 -5.51 -2.99
C TRP A 86 -27.20 -5.35 -3.51
N LEU A 87 -26.21 -5.34 -2.62
CA LEU A 87 -24.81 -5.35 -3.02
C LEU A 87 -24.53 -6.53 -3.96
N ASN A 88 -23.86 -6.25 -5.08
CA ASN A 88 -23.43 -7.27 -6.02
C ASN A 88 -22.25 -8.07 -5.45
N PHE A 89 -22.10 -9.32 -5.86
CA PHE A 89 -20.89 -10.09 -5.58
C PHE A 89 -19.78 -9.64 -6.56
N PRO A 90 -18.55 -9.33 -6.10
CA PRO A 90 -17.98 -9.66 -4.79
C PRO A 90 -18.06 -8.57 -3.71
N ALA A 91 -18.61 -7.38 -3.98
CA ALA A 91 -18.77 -6.33 -2.96
C ALA A 91 -19.60 -6.79 -1.74
N ARG A 92 -20.49 -7.76 -1.92
CA ARG A 92 -21.27 -8.38 -0.85
C ARG A 92 -20.46 -9.29 0.09
N ASP A 93 -19.27 -9.75 -0.29
CA ASP A 93 -18.45 -10.62 0.57
C ASP A 93 -17.83 -9.82 1.74
N PRO A 94 -17.86 -10.30 2.99
CA PRO A 94 -17.35 -9.56 4.15
C PRO A 94 -15.84 -9.25 4.09
N ARG A 95 -15.06 -10.00 3.31
CA ARG A 95 -13.62 -9.75 3.08
C ARG A 95 -13.39 -8.56 2.14
N VAL A 96 -14.42 -8.12 1.41
CA VAL A 96 -14.33 -7.10 0.37
C VAL A 96 -14.90 -5.78 0.88
N VAL A 97 -14.22 -4.68 0.55
CA VAL A 97 -14.73 -3.33 0.77
C VAL A 97 -15.76 -3.01 -0.29
N ALA A 98 -17.03 -2.94 0.09
CA ALA A 98 -18.09 -2.45 -0.77
C ALA A 98 -17.97 -0.92 -0.96
N ALA A 99 -17.72 -0.49 -2.20
CA ALA A 99 -17.63 0.91 -2.59
C ALA A 99 -18.91 1.33 -3.32
N GLY A 100 -19.76 2.09 -2.63
CA GLY A 100 -21.02 2.62 -3.16
C GLY A 100 -20.83 3.99 -3.77
N GLY A 101 -21.89 4.53 -4.36
CA GLY A 101 -21.83 5.74 -5.18
C GLY A 101 -22.65 6.89 -4.66
N PHE A 102 -22.08 8.09 -4.61
CA PHE A 102 -22.82 9.34 -4.46
C PHE A 102 -22.80 10.18 -5.74
N GLN A 103 -23.79 11.07 -5.87
CA GLN A 103 -23.91 12.04 -6.97
C GLN A 103 -23.36 13.42 -6.59
N GLU A 104 -23.34 14.38 -7.52
CA GLU A 104 -22.72 15.70 -7.34
C GLU A 104 -23.20 16.45 -6.08
N GLY A 105 -24.45 16.22 -5.66
CA GLY A 105 -25.05 16.77 -4.43
C GLY A 105 -24.69 16.04 -3.13
N LEU A 106 -23.72 15.12 -3.15
CA LEU A 106 -23.23 14.30 -2.03
C LEU A 106 -24.27 13.34 -1.39
N GLN A 107 -25.47 13.24 -1.98
CA GLN A 107 -26.46 12.22 -1.67
C GLN A 107 -26.11 10.92 -2.38
N LEU A 108 -26.63 9.79 -1.88
CA LEU A 108 -26.53 8.51 -2.60
C LEU A 108 -26.97 8.72 -4.06
N TRP A 109 -26.23 8.13 -5.00
CA TRP A 109 -26.57 8.20 -6.40
C TRP A 109 -27.91 7.48 -6.64
N ASP A 110 -28.89 8.27 -7.10
CA ASP A 110 -30.28 7.85 -7.27
C ASP A 110 -30.91 8.65 -8.42
N ASP A 111 -30.74 8.17 -9.66
CA ASP A 111 -31.31 8.83 -10.84
C ASP A 111 -32.78 8.44 -11.08
N HIS A 112 -33.25 7.28 -10.59
CA HIS A 112 -34.64 6.84 -10.84
C HIS A 112 -35.23 5.92 -9.74
N PRO A 113 -36.52 6.11 -9.35
CA PRO A 113 -37.21 5.28 -8.36
C PRO A 113 -37.50 3.83 -8.80
N ASN A 114 -37.78 3.61 -10.08
CA ASN A 114 -37.94 2.26 -10.65
C ASN A 114 -36.61 1.84 -11.28
N CYS A 115 -35.80 1.05 -10.59
CA CYS A 115 -34.48 0.62 -11.04
C CYS A 115 -34.35 -0.91 -10.92
N PRO A 116 -33.80 -1.63 -11.92
CA PRO A 116 -33.45 -1.17 -13.26
C PRO A 116 -34.71 -0.82 -14.10
N ASN A 117 -34.66 0.24 -14.92
CA ASN A 117 -35.77 0.60 -15.82
C ASN A 117 -35.46 0.18 -17.27
N PRO A 118 -36.16 -0.83 -17.83
CA PRO A 118 -35.88 -1.32 -19.18
C PRO A 118 -35.99 -0.28 -20.30
N GLN A 119 -36.65 0.87 -20.04
CA GLN A 119 -36.96 1.90 -21.05
C GLN A 119 -36.00 3.10 -21.07
N PHE A 120 -35.25 3.35 -19.99
CA PHE A 120 -34.49 4.59 -19.84
C PHE A 120 -33.05 4.40 -19.34
N ASP A 121 -32.75 3.32 -18.61
CA ASP A 121 -31.39 2.84 -18.35
C ASP A 121 -31.41 1.57 -17.48
N THR A 122 -30.52 0.62 -17.75
CA THR A 122 -30.30 -0.55 -16.87
C THR A 122 -29.55 -0.17 -15.59
N GLU A 123 -28.81 0.94 -15.57
CA GLU A 123 -28.08 1.44 -14.39
C GLU A 123 -28.67 2.79 -13.94
N CYS A 124 -29.18 2.89 -12.71
CA CYS A 124 -29.93 4.08 -12.26
C CYS A 124 -29.70 4.47 -10.79
N GLY A 125 -28.74 3.84 -10.12
CA GLY A 125 -28.29 4.29 -8.80
C GLY A 125 -27.42 3.27 -8.08
N SER A 126 -26.76 3.71 -7.02
CA SER A 126 -25.91 2.82 -6.23
C SER A 126 -26.74 1.73 -5.56
N ASN A 127 -26.28 0.48 -5.62
CA ASN A 127 -26.72 -0.58 -4.71
C ASN A 127 -26.32 -0.25 -3.27
N TYR A 128 -26.98 -0.89 -2.30
CA TYR A 128 -26.81 -0.63 -0.87
C TYR A 128 -27.27 -1.81 0.00
N SER A 129 -27.08 -1.71 1.32
CA SER A 129 -27.51 -2.73 2.28
C SER A 129 -28.97 -2.52 2.70
N TYR A 130 -29.92 -3.34 2.23
CA TYR A 130 -31.34 -3.22 2.61
C TYR A 130 -31.66 -3.41 4.10
N PHE A 131 -30.87 -4.23 4.81
CA PHE A 131 -31.09 -4.52 6.22
C PHE A 131 -29.80 -4.36 7.03
N ALA A 132 -29.94 -4.12 8.34
CA ALA A 132 -28.79 -3.93 9.22
C ALA A 132 -27.94 -5.20 9.39
N TRP A 133 -28.52 -6.38 9.12
CA TRP A 133 -27.85 -7.69 9.13
C TRP A 133 -27.41 -8.15 7.73
N ASN A 134 -27.71 -7.39 6.68
CA ASN A 134 -27.15 -7.67 5.36
C ASN A 134 -25.64 -7.40 5.38
N PRO A 135 -24.88 -8.01 4.46
CA PRO A 135 -23.51 -7.58 4.22
C PRO A 135 -23.45 -6.07 4.01
N LYS A 136 -22.42 -5.48 4.61
CA LYS A 136 -22.35 -4.06 4.91
C LYS A 136 -21.77 -3.32 3.70
N GLN A 137 -22.55 -2.37 3.17
CA GLN A 137 -22.00 -1.26 2.40
C GLN A 137 -20.95 -0.61 3.29
N GLU A 138 -19.68 -0.56 2.86
CA GLU A 138 -18.63 -0.07 3.75
C GLU A 138 -18.50 1.44 3.63
N VAL A 139 -18.21 1.95 2.44
CA VAL A 139 -18.07 3.39 2.19
C VAL A 139 -18.65 3.77 0.84
N VAL A 140 -18.83 5.07 0.61
CA VAL A 140 -19.25 5.61 -0.69
C VAL A 140 -18.21 6.59 -1.25
N ALA A 141 -18.07 6.64 -2.57
CA ALA A 141 -17.28 7.66 -3.26
C ALA A 141 -18.07 8.24 -4.44
N SER A 142 -17.48 9.17 -5.19
CA SER A 142 -18.18 9.76 -6.33
C SER A 142 -18.47 8.69 -7.38
N ALA A 143 -19.72 8.57 -7.82
CA ALA A 143 -20.13 7.62 -8.85
C ALA A 143 -20.70 8.30 -10.09
N ARG A 144 -21.33 9.47 -9.94
CA ARG A 144 -22.06 10.11 -11.03
C ARG A 144 -21.25 11.21 -11.69
N LYS A 145 -21.12 11.14 -13.03
CA LYS A 145 -20.34 12.08 -13.85
C LYS A 145 -18.93 12.32 -13.32
N VAL A 146 -18.25 11.24 -12.94
CA VAL A 146 -16.86 11.29 -12.48
C VAL A 146 -15.97 11.64 -13.65
N HIS A 147 -15.28 12.76 -13.56
CA HIS A 147 -14.35 13.22 -14.59
C HIS A 147 -12.99 12.56 -14.43
N GLY A 148 -12.44 12.02 -15.52
CA GLY A 148 -11.15 11.34 -15.49
C GLY A 148 -10.54 11.19 -16.87
N LEU A 149 -9.38 10.53 -16.90
CA LEU A 149 -8.67 10.22 -18.14
C LEU A 149 -9.43 9.15 -18.93
N THR A 150 -9.48 9.34 -20.24
CA THR A 150 -10.03 8.40 -21.22
C THR A 150 -9.15 8.42 -22.48
N TYR A 151 -9.42 7.52 -23.42
CA TYR A 151 -8.73 7.54 -24.70
C TYR A 151 -9.27 8.69 -25.54
N PRO A 152 -8.39 9.56 -26.07
CA PRO A 152 -8.81 10.69 -26.91
C PRO A 152 -9.70 10.22 -28.07
N GLY A 153 -10.86 10.86 -28.21
CA GLY A 153 -11.84 10.64 -29.27
C GLY A 153 -12.70 9.40 -29.07
N PHE A 154 -12.58 8.71 -27.92
CA PHE A 154 -13.25 7.43 -27.69
C PHE A 154 -14.35 7.52 -26.62
N ASN A 155 -15.54 7.02 -26.97
CA ASN A 155 -16.64 6.82 -26.03
C ASN A 155 -16.82 5.34 -25.72
N TRP A 156 -16.63 4.97 -24.45
CA TRP A 156 -16.72 3.59 -23.98
C TRP A 156 -18.14 3.08 -23.92
N ASN A 157 -19.05 3.90 -23.41
CA ASN A 157 -20.45 3.59 -23.37
C ASN A 157 -21.27 4.87 -23.44
N THR A 158 -21.91 5.11 -24.58
CA THR A 158 -22.71 6.32 -24.79
C THR A 158 -24.03 6.31 -24.03
N GLN A 159 -24.53 5.14 -23.65
CA GLN A 159 -25.71 5.01 -22.81
C GLN A 159 -25.42 5.51 -21.38
N TYR A 160 -24.28 5.13 -20.81
CA TYR A 160 -23.88 5.55 -19.45
C TYR A 160 -23.09 6.87 -19.40
N LEU A 161 -23.11 7.63 -20.51
CA LEU A 161 -22.35 8.88 -20.67
C LEU A 161 -20.87 8.72 -20.27
N CYS A 162 -20.27 7.58 -20.66
CA CYS A 162 -18.91 7.21 -20.33
C CYS A 162 -17.99 7.33 -21.53
N GLY A 163 -17.06 8.29 -21.49
CA GLY A 163 -16.21 8.58 -22.63
C GLY A 163 -15.78 10.02 -22.77
N ASP A 164 -14.89 10.24 -23.73
CA ASP A 164 -14.21 11.50 -24.00
C ASP A 164 -15.11 12.62 -24.52
N SER A 165 -16.27 12.27 -25.09
CA SER A 165 -17.25 13.27 -25.53
C SER A 165 -18.20 13.71 -24.42
N PHE A 166 -18.08 13.16 -23.20
CA PHE A 166 -18.96 13.46 -22.08
C PHE A 166 -18.22 14.34 -21.07
N GLY A 167 -18.71 15.54 -20.80
CA GLY A 167 -18.17 16.43 -19.77
C GLY A 167 -17.89 17.85 -20.24
N PRO A 168 -17.16 18.65 -19.43
CA PRO A 168 -16.98 20.07 -19.69
C PRO A 168 -15.90 20.37 -20.75
N GLY A 169 -15.05 19.39 -21.08
CA GLY A 169 -13.96 19.53 -22.05
C GLY A 169 -14.40 19.36 -23.51
N PRO A 170 -13.57 19.81 -24.47
CA PRO A 170 -13.77 19.46 -25.87
C PRO A 170 -13.58 17.94 -26.05
N GLY A 171 -14.50 17.29 -26.77
CA GLY A 171 -14.26 15.90 -27.17
C GLY A 171 -12.95 15.78 -27.96
N ASN A 172 -12.19 14.71 -27.72
CA ASN A 172 -10.84 14.43 -28.23
C ASN A 172 -9.66 14.99 -27.42
N ASP A 173 -9.84 15.42 -26.18
CA ASP A 173 -8.76 15.89 -25.30
C ASP A 173 -8.22 14.81 -24.34
N GLY A 174 -8.86 13.64 -24.29
CA GLY A 174 -8.48 12.55 -23.39
C GLY A 174 -9.08 12.66 -21.99
N TYR A 175 -10.05 13.55 -21.79
CA TYR A 175 -10.78 13.72 -20.53
C TYR A 175 -12.29 13.58 -20.75
N GLY A 176 -12.93 12.83 -19.86
CA GLY A 176 -14.36 12.60 -19.96
C GLY A 176 -15.00 12.18 -18.65
N HIS A 177 -16.33 12.18 -18.65
CA HIS A 177 -17.14 11.66 -17.59
C HIS A 177 -17.38 10.17 -17.79
N CYS A 178 -17.57 9.46 -16.68
CA CYS A 178 -18.25 8.18 -16.61
C CYS A 178 -19.13 8.15 -15.35
N THR A 179 -20.21 7.37 -15.42
CA THR A 179 -21.14 7.16 -14.30
C THR A 179 -21.17 5.69 -13.91
N GLY A 180 -21.21 5.42 -12.61
CA GLY A 180 -21.29 4.07 -12.03
C GLY A 180 -20.48 3.93 -10.74
N THR A 181 -20.86 2.99 -9.89
CA THR A 181 -20.05 2.60 -8.71
C THR A 181 -18.69 2.02 -9.12
N SER A 182 -18.53 1.62 -10.38
CA SER A 182 -17.25 1.32 -11.04
C SER A 182 -16.26 2.48 -10.99
N MET A 183 -16.72 3.73 -10.85
CA MET A 183 -15.88 4.92 -10.67
C MET A 183 -15.59 5.19 -9.18
N SER A 184 -16.45 4.72 -8.28
CA SER A 184 -16.26 4.83 -6.83
C SER A 184 -15.19 3.87 -6.31
N ALA A 185 -15.23 2.60 -6.74
CA ALA A 185 -14.26 1.58 -6.34
C ALA A 185 -12.78 2.01 -6.51
N PRO A 186 -12.35 2.59 -7.64
CA PRO A 186 -10.95 3.01 -7.80
C PRO A 186 -10.58 4.21 -6.93
N GLN A 187 -11.52 5.11 -6.60
CA GLN A 187 -11.27 6.21 -5.65
C GLN A 187 -11.02 5.67 -4.25
N VAL A 188 -11.86 4.72 -3.79
CA VAL A 188 -11.69 4.04 -2.50
C VAL A 188 -10.40 3.23 -2.47
N SER A 189 -10.08 2.50 -3.55
CA SER A 189 -8.83 1.76 -3.70
C SER A 189 -7.60 2.66 -3.62
N GLY A 190 -7.64 3.83 -4.28
CA GLY A 190 -6.58 4.82 -4.24
C GLY A 190 -6.35 5.35 -2.82
N LEU A 191 -7.42 5.54 -2.05
CA LEU A 191 -7.30 5.95 -0.65
C LEU A 191 -6.63 4.88 0.20
N PHE A 192 -6.98 3.60 0.07
CA PHE A 192 -6.24 2.53 0.74
C PHE A 192 -4.76 2.49 0.35
N GLY A 193 -4.44 2.79 -0.92
CA GLY A 193 -3.07 2.96 -1.39
C GLY A 193 -2.32 4.07 -0.63
N ILE A 194 -2.98 5.21 -0.40
CA ILE A 194 -2.42 6.30 0.41
C ILE A 194 -2.22 5.86 1.87
N LEU A 195 -3.19 5.16 2.47
CA LEU A 195 -3.06 4.71 3.86
C LEU A 195 -1.93 3.70 4.03
N ARG A 196 -1.78 2.76 3.08
CA ARG A 196 -0.66 1.81 3.04
C ARG A 196 0.67 2.50 2.79
N SER A 197 0.72 3.55 1.95
CA SER A 197 1.96 4.30 1.76
C SER A 197 2.39 5.04 3.03
N VAL A 198 1.44 5.46 3.88
CA VAL A 198 1.73 6.11 5.17
C VAL A 198 2.28 5.11 6.20
N ASN A 199 1.62 3.97 6.35
CA ASN A 199 2.10 2.88 7.21
C ASN A 199 1.76 1.51 6.56
N PRO A 200 2.71 0.87 5.88
CA PRO A 200 2.45 -0.36 5.13
C PRO A 200 2.23 -1.57 6.04
N LEU A 201 2.61 -1.48 7.31
CA LEU A 201 2.56 -2.56 8.28
C LEU A 201 1.19 -2.77 8.92
N VAL A 202 0.27 -1.81 8.78
CA VAL A 202 -1.09 -1.92 9.33
C VAL A 202 -1.89 -2.90 8.48
N LEU A 203 -2.43 -3.92 9.14
CA LEU A 203 -3.24 -4.96 8.50
C LEU A 203 -4.54 -4.41 7.87
N VAL A 204 -5.19 -5.19 7.01
CA VAL A 204 -6.46 -4.84 6.36
C VAL A 204 -7.53 -4.48 7.41
N GLY A 205 -7.66 -5.30 8.46
CA GLY A 205 -8.66 -5.14 9.50
C GLY A 205 -10.09 -5.43 9.03
N ASN A 206 -11.04 -5.22 9.93
CA ASN A 206 -12.46 -5.38 9.68
C ASN A 206 -13.23 -4.39 10.57
N PRO A 207 -13.96 -3.41 10.01
CA PRO A 207 -14.72 -2.43 10.79
C PRO A 207 -15.74 -3.05 11.76
N GLU A 208 -16.25 -4.24 11.45
CA GLU A 208 -17.18 -4.97 12.32
C GLU A 208 -16.47 -5.66 13.51
N GLN A 209 -15.13 -5.75 13.48
CA GLN A 209 -14.31 -6.33 14.55
C GLN A 209 -13.46 -5.26 15.24
N VAL A 210 -13.96 -4.77 16.38
CA VAL A 210 -13.30 -3.68 17.14
C VAL A 210 -11.93 -4.04 17.72
N LEU A 211 -11.60 -5.33 17.82
CA LEU A 211 -10.35 -5.82 18.41
C LEU A 211 -9.14 -5.69 17.48
N VAL A 212 -9.35 -5.54 16.16
CA VAL A 212 -8.27 -5.41 15.18
C VAL A 212 -8.42 -4.07 14.47
N GLN A 213 -7.54 -3.12 14.78
CA GLN A 213 -7.51 -1.81 14.12
C GLN A 213 -6.65 -1.88 12.85
N GLY A 214 -7.29 -2.14 11.71
CA GLY A 214 -6.64 -2.13 10.40
C GLY A 214 -6.98 -0.90 9.55
N VAL A 215 -6.47 -0.86 8.32
CA VAL A 215 -6.70 0.26 7.38
C VAL A 215 -8.19 0.46 7.07
N ARG A 216 -9.01 -0.61 7.05
CA ARG A 216 -10.47 -0.52 6.90
C ARG A 216 -11.11 0.17 8.10
N ASN A 217 -10.68 -0.18 9.32
CA ASN A 217 -11.18 0.43 10.55
C ASN A 217 -10.84 1.93 10.60
N VAL A 218 -9.64 2.30 10.16
CA VAL A 218 -9.25 3.71 10.06
C VAL A 218 -10.20 4.45 9.13
N LEU A 219 -10.38 3.93 7.91
CA LEU A 219 -11.25 4.57 6.93
C LEU A 219 -12.69 4.71 7.43
N ALA A 220 -13.25 3.65 8.00
CA ALA A 220 -14.61 3.60 8.53
C ALA A 220 -14.84 4.60 9.68
N ASN A 221 -13.84 4.79 10.55
CA ASN A 221 -13.94 5.67 11.72
C ASN A 221 -13.61 7.13 11.42
N THR A 222 -13.10 7.45 10.23
CA THR A 222 -12.72 8.81 9.84
C THR A 222 -13.57 9.39 8.73
N THR A 223 -14.64 8.72 8.29
CA THR A 223 -15.58 9.31 7.31
C THR A 223 -16.22 10.59 7.85
N VAL A 224 -16.78 11.41 6.96
CA VAL A 224 -17.53 12.62 7.34
C VAL A 224 -18.66 12.28 8.31
N GLU A 225 -19.38 11.19 8.06
CA GLU A 225 -20.46 10.67 8.91
C GLU A 225 -19.94 10.22 10.28
N ALA A 226 -18.85 9.44 10.34
CA ALA A 226 -18.27 8.97 11.60
C ALA A 226 -17.76 10.15 12.46
N GLN A 227 -17.14 11.16 11.84
CA GLN A 227 -16.72 12.39 12.51
C GLN A 227 -17.93 13.17 13.08
N ALA A 228 -19.09 13.07 12.45
CA ALA A 228 -20.36 13.61 12.96
C ALA A 228 -21.06 12.69 13.98
N SER A 229 -20.39 11.64 14.46
CA SER A 229 -20.95 10.61 15.36
C SER A 229 -22.19 9.91 14.79
N LEU A 230 -22.31 9.84 13.46
CA LEU A 230 -23.34 9.07 12.81
C LEU A 230 -22.88 7.61 12.71
N PRO A 231 -23.71 6.63 13.14
CA PRO A 231 -23.37 5.24 13.01
C PRO A 231 -23.42 4.81 11.54
N TRP A 232 -22.95 3.58 11.28
CA TRP A 232 -23.15 2.92 10.00
C TRP A 232 -24.61 3.00 9.55
N GLY A 233 -24.83 3.37 8.29
CA GLY A 233 -26.14 3.43 7.65
C GLY A 233 -26.24 2.50 6.44
N GLN A 234 -27.45 2.08 6.14
CA GLN A 234 -27.76 1.17 5.03
C GLN A 234 -27.27 1.66 3.66
N HIS A 235 -27.40 2.96 3.42
CA HIS A 235 -27.16 3.58 2.11
C HIS A 235 -25.71 4.02 1.94
N LEU A 236 -25.18 4.80 2.89
CA LEU A 236 -23.84 5.37 2.79
C LEU A 236 -22.76 4.51 3.45
N GLY A 237 -23.16 3.41 4.09
CA GLY A 237 -22.26 2.61 4.91
C GLY A 237 -21.76 3.39 6.13
N TYR A 238 -20.47 3.28 6.40
CA TYR A 238 -19.75 4.14 7.34
C TYR A 238 -19.65 5.58 6.85
N GLY A 239 -19.90 5.87 5.57
CA GLY A 239 -20.01 7.23 5.05
C GLY A 239 -19.07 7.56 3.90
N ARG A 240 -18.93 8.87 3.63
CA ARG A 240 -18.00 9.44 2.66
C ARG A 240 -16.61 9.53 3.28
N PRO A 241 -15.58 8.89 2.69
CA PRO A 241 -14.20 9.03 3.12
C PRO A 241 -13.74 10.48 3.26
N ASP A 242 -13.13 10.79 4.40
CA ASP A 242 -12.29 11.97 4.56
C ASP A 242 -10.83 11.50 4.54
N ALA A 243 -10.16 11.73 3.42
CA ALA A 243 -8.80 11.26 3.20
C ALA A 243 -7.80 11.93 4.16
N GLU A 244 -8.01 13.20 4.51
CA GLU A 244 -7.13 13.93 5.42
C GLU A 244 -7.26 13.38 6.84
N ALA A 245 -8.49 13.18 7.32
CA ALA A 245 -8.74 12.59 8.62
C ALA A 245 -8.17 11.16 8.72
N ALA A 246 -8.33 10.34 7.66
CA ALA A 246 -7.78 8.99 7.60
C ALA A 246 -6.25 8.99 7.66
N VAL A 247 -5.58 9.84 6.88
CA VAL A 247 -4.11 9.97 6.89
C VAL A 247 -3.61 10.46 8.24
N LYS A 248 -4.24 11.48 8.84
CA LYS A 248 -3.90 11.97 10.19
C LYS A 248 -4.06 10.89 11.25
N ARG A 249 -5.08 10.03 11.12
CA ARG A 249 -5.29 8.88 12.01
C ARG A 249 -4.20 7.82 11.85
N MET A 250 -3.81 7.48 10.62
CA MET A 250 -2.70 6.55 10.33
C MET A 250 -1.35 7.05 10.84
N LEU A 251 -1.09 8.36 10.69
CA LEU A 251 0.15 8.98 11.14
C LEU A 251 0.28 8.99 12.66
N GLY A 252 -0.83 9.13 13.39
CA GLY A 252 -0.82 9.25 14.84
C GLY A 252 -0.47 10.66 15.32
N LYS A 253 -0.46 10.87 16.65
CA LYS A 253 -0.11 12.15 17.28
C LYS A 253 0.93 11.95 18.36
N THR A 254 1.80 12.96 18.53
CA THR A 254 2.63 13.13 19.71
C THR A 254 2.58 14.57 20.19
N ALA A 255 2.48 14.77 21.50
CA ALA A 255 2.28 16.07 22.16
C ALA A 255 1.13 16.88 21.54
N GLY A 256 0.03 16.20 21.18
CA GLY A 256 -1.16 16.78 20.56
C GLY A 256 -1.04 17.12 19.07
N VAL A 257 0.12 16.90 18.44
CA VAL A 257 0.38 17.25 17.04
C VAL A 257 0.49 15.99 16.17
N THR A 258 -0.09 16.03 14.97
CA THR A 258 0.02 14.92 14.02
C THR A 258 1.45 14.76 13.53
N VAL A 259 1.97 13.54 13.67
CA VAL A 259 3.30 13.15 13.18
C VAL A 259 3.32 13.25 11.65
N ARG A 260 4.43 13.68 11.05
CA ARG A 260 4.52 13.89 9.59
C ARG A 260 5.10 12.70 8.82
N ASN A 261 5.77 11.79 9.52
CA ASN A 261 6.52 10.70 8.91
C ASN A 261 6.61 9.51 9.87
N ARG A 262 6.99 8.33 9.38
CA ARG A 262 7.19 7.14 10.20
C ARG A 262 8.50 6.47 9.80
N ALA A 263 9.26 6.03 10.79
CA ALA A 263 10.37 5.12 10.55
C ALA A 263 9.80 3.71 10.35
N THR A 264 10.04 3.13 9.17
CA THR A 264 9.46 1.84 8.75
C THR A 264 10.59 0.88 8.37
N PRO A 265 10.54 -0.40 8.80
CA PRO A 265 11.54 -1.39 8.45
C PRO A 265 11.61 -1.59 6.94
N LEU A 266 12.80 -1.45 6.38
CA LEU A 266 13.09 -1.87 5.01
C LEU A 266 13.47 -3.35 5.04
N PHE A 267 12.46 -4.22 4.89
CA PHE A 267 12.66 -5.66 4.90
C PHE A 267 13.66 -6.07 3.82
N ALA A 268 14.63 -6.90 4.20
CA ALA A 268 15.65 -7.41 3.31
C ALA A 268 15.44 -8.91 3.08
N MET A 269 15.41 -9.32 1.83
CA MET A 269 15.35 -10.72 1.42
C MET A 269 16.53 -11.01 0.53
N TYR A 270 17.25 -12.09 0.81
CA TYR A 270 18.36 -12.53 -0.02
C TYR A 270 17.98 -13.80 -0.77
N GLY A 271 18.05 -13.75 -2.09
CA GLY A 271 17.85 -14.92 -2.95
C GLY A 271 19.20 -15.55 -3.29
N PRO A 272 19.57 -16.74 -2.76
CA PRO A 272 20.85 -17.37 -3.09
C PRO A 272 20.92 -17.80 -4.57
N GLY A 273 19.78 -18.14 -5.18
CA GLY A 273 19.68 -18.44 -6.61
C GLY A 273 19.79 -17.20 -7.50
N SER A 274 19.16 -16.08 -7.12
CA SER A 274 19.32 -14.80 -7.83
C SER A 274 20.68 -14.17 -7.55
N LYS A 275 21.30 -14.50 -6.40
CA LYS A 275 22.46 -13.85 -5.79
C LYS A 275 22.26 -12.36 -5.62
N ASP A 276 21.15 -12.00 -4.99
CA ASP A 276 20.81 -10.58 -4.89
C ASP A 276 19.89 -10.28 -3.71
N TYR A 277 19.96 -9.04 -3.23
CA TYR A 277 19.12 -8.52 -2.18
C TYR A 277 17.93 -7.73 -2.74
N ALA A 278 16.73 -8.14 -2.35
CA ALA A 278 15.53 -7.34 -2.55
C ALA A 278 15.17 -6.60 -1.25
N TYR A 279 14.76 -5.34 -1.38
CA TYR A 279 14.39 -4.47 -0.27
C TYR A 279 12.97 -3.92 -0.46
N THR A 280 12.14 -4.00 0.57
CA THR A 280 10.77 -3.47 0.52
C THR A 280 10.24 -3.14 1.91
N THR A 281 9.39 -2.12 2.01
CA THR A 281 8.59 -1.88 3.22
C THR A 281 7.22 -2.56 3.19
N SER A 282 6.84 -3.10 2.03
CA SER A 282 5.57 -3.78 1.79
C SER A 282 5.62 -5.23 2.28
N PRO A 283 4.89 -5.60 3.34
CA PRO A 283 4.81 -7.00 3.78
C PRO A 283 4.34 -7.94 2.67
N GLN A 284 3.42 -7.49 1.82
CA GLN A 284 2.88 -8.24 0.67
C GLN A 284 3.99 -8.55 -0.34
N THR A 285 4.84 -7.56 -0.64
CA THR A 285 6.00 -7.75 -1.51
C THR A 285 7.04 -8.67 -0.88
N ALA A 286 7.27 -8.57 0.44
CA ALA A 286 8.17 -9.46 1.15
C ALA A 286 7.68 -10.92 1.09
N VAL A 287 6.40 -11.17 1.38
CA VAL A 287 5.77 -12.49 1.25
C VAL A 287 5.90 -13.03 -0.17
N ALA A 288 5.61 -12.20 -1.19
CA ALA A 288 5.76 -12.57 -2.59
C ALA A 288 7.22 -12.96 -2.95
N LEU A 289 8.21 -12.27 -2.39
CA LEU A 289 9.63 -12.57 -2.62
C LEU A 289 10.09 -13.86 -1.94
N LEU A 290 9.49 -14.21 -0.80
CA LEU A 290 9.72 -15.48 -0.11
C LEU A 290 9.11 -16.66 -0.87
N LEU A 291 7.92 -16.49 -1.44
CA LEU A 291 7.16 -17.57 -2.05
C LEU A 291 7.43 -17.78 -3.55
N ASN A 292 7.52 -16.71 -4.34
CA ASN A 292 7.21 -16.77 -5.78
C ASN A 292 8.36 -16.48 -6.75
N GLN A 293 9.61 -16.37 -6.29
CA GLN A 293 10.72 -16.06 -7.19
C GLN A 293 11.87 -17.04 -7.09
N ALA A 294 11.96 -17.93 -8.11
CA ALA A 294 13.11 -18.60 -8.73
C ALA A 294 14.33 -19.09 -7.90
N ALA A 295 14.39 -18.88 -6.59
CA ALA A 295 15.63 -18.91 -5.82
C ALA A 295 15.50 -19.18 -4.31
N ASN A 296 14.30 -19.37 -3.75
CA ASN A 296 14.07 -19.54 -2.29
C ASN A 296 14.69 -18.38 -1.47
N SER A 297 14.20 -17.16 -1.68
CA SER A 297 14.67 -16.02 -0.88
C SER A 297 14.42 -16.26 0.60
N SER A 298 15.35 -15.84 1.45
CA SER A 298 15.19 -15.89 2.90
C SER A 298 15.31 -14.48 3.50
N PRO A 299 14.59 -14.17 4.59
CA PRO A 299 14.76 -12.92 5.30
C PRO A 299 16.22 -12.74 5.77
N SER A 300 16.74 -11.52 5.68
CA SER A 300 18.13 -11.18 6.04
C SER A 300 18.17 -10.00 7.01
N GLY A 301 19.13 -10.02 7.94
CA GLY A 301 19.32 -8.99 8.96
C GLY A 301 18.72 -9.33 10.34
N ALA A 302 18.60 -8.30 11.18
CA ALA A 302 18.02 -8.40 12.52
C ALA A 302 16.50 -8.58 12.49
N ILE A 303 15.94 -9.26 13.49
CA ILE A 303 14.48 -9.41 13.67
C ILE A 303 13.88 -8.03 13.93
N VAL A 304 12.71 -7.75 13.36
CA VAL A 304 11.98 -6.51 13.59
C VAL A 304 11.14 -6.64 14.87
N THR A 305 11.58 -5.99 15.95
CA THR A 305 10.78 -5.89 17.19
C THR A 305 9.44 -5.19 16.89
N GLY A 306 8.36 -5.62 17.54
CA GLY A 306 7.02 -5.08 17.30
C GLY A 306 6.35 -5.56 15.99
N TYR A 307 7.05 -6.30 15.14
CA TYR A 307 6.48 -6.95 13.95
C TYR A 307 7.02 -8.38 13.75
N PRO A 308 6.57 -9.34 14.58
CA PRO A 308 7.19 -10.66 14.70
C PRO A 308 6.85 -11.64 13.55
N SER A 309 5.89 -11.31 12.69
CA SER A 309 5.46 -12.18 11.60
C SER A 309 4.95 -11.36 10.42
N PHE A 310 5.25 -11.82 9.20
CA PHE A 310 4.55 -11.37 8.00
C PHE A 310 3.05 -11.77 8.06
N PRO A 311 2.21 -11.25 7.14
CA PRO A 311 0.84 -11.70 6.97
C PRO A 311 0.73 -13.24 6.98
N PRO A 312 -0.32 -13.79 7.62
CA PRO A 312 -0.45 -15.22 7.86
C PRO A 312 -0.74 -15.97 6.56
N ASP A 313 0.32 -16.41 5.90
CA ASP A 313 0.27 -17.24 4.71
C ASP A 313 0.50 -18.72 5.06
N PRO A 314 -0.34 -19.65 4.58
CA PRO A 314 -0.19 -21.07 4.90
C PRO A 314 1.12 -21.69 4.38
N LEU A 315 1.81 -21.02 3.44
CA LEU A 315 3.09 -21.49 2.91
C LEU A 315 4.32 -20.95 3.65
N LEU A 316 4.14 -19.97 4.53
CA LEU A 316 5.25 -19.43 5.33
C LEU A 316 5.50 -20.33 6.55
N GLY A 317 6.77 -20.66 6.76
CA GLY A 317 7.24 -21.45 7.88
C GLY A 317 7.74 -20.61 9.06
N PRO A 318 8.13 -21.25 10.18
CA PRO A 318 8.63 -20.57 11.37
C PRO A 318 9.92 -19.74 11.16
N GLY A 319 10.64 -19.97 10.06
CA GLY A 319 11.86 -19.23 9.71
C GLY A 319 11.60 -17.91 8.96
N ASP A 320 10.38 -17.70 8.47
CA ASP A 320 9.98 -16.56 7.64
C ASP A 320 9.59 -15.35 8.49
N ILE A 321 10.44 -15.04 9.47
CA ILE A 321 10.25 -13.93 10.39
C ILE A 321 10.74 -12.64 9.70
N PRO A 322 10.00 -11.52 9.80
CA PRO A 322 10.42 -10.23 9.27
C PRO A 322 11.79 -9.80 9.80
N ARG A 323 12.68 -9.42 8.88
CA ARG A 323 14.02 -8.95 9.18
C ARG A 323 14.38 -7.69 8.42
N ALA A 324 14.99 -6.75 9.12
CA ALA A 324 15.48 -5.50 8.57
C ALA A 324 16.63 -4.98 9.45
N ASP A 325 17.69 -4.48 8.83
CA ASP A 325 18.75 -3.71 9.53
C ASP A 325 18.55 -2.20 9.38
N ILE A 326 17.70 -1.79 8.43
CA ILE A 326 17.54 -0.41 7.97
C ILE A 326 16.08 0.01 8.18
N PHE A 327 15.89 1.18 8.77
CA PHE A 327 14.61 1.86 8.88
C PHE A 327 14.62 3.16 8.06
N VAL A 328 13.60 3.30 7.23
CA VAL A 328 13.44 4.37 6.22
C VAL A 328 12.16 5.16 6.47
N MET A 329 12.00 6.28 5.78
CA MET A 329 10.84 7.16 5.90
C MET A 329 9.77 6.83 4.86
N THR A 330 8.50 7.00 5.22
CA THR A 330 7.36 6.72 4.33
C THR A 330 6.81 7.95 3.61
N THR A 331 7.14 9.16 4.08
CA THR A 331 6.74 10.42 3.44
C THR A 331 7.94 11.29 3.08
N GLU A 332 7.74 12.27 2.20
CA GLU A 332 8.73 13.26 1.78
C GLU A 332 9.02 14.34 2.84
N TYR A 333 8.22 14.38 3.91
CA TYR A 333 8.30 15.45 4.90
C TYR A 333 9.40 15.16 5.93
N LYS A 334 10.38 16.06 6.00
CA LYS A 334 11.36 16.04 7.08
C LYS A 334 10.69 16.27 8.44
N THR A 335 11.30 15.66 9.44
CA THR A 335 10.75 15.56 10.80
C THR A 335 11.11 16.78 11.64
N ARG A 336 12.24 17.44 11.33
CA ARG A 336 12.69 18.69 11.97
C ARG A 336 13.21 19.66 10.92
N ALA A 337 13.08 20.95 11.18
CA ALA A 337 13.59 21.99 10.26
C ALA A 337 15.12 21.90 10.06
N SER A 338 15.84 21.47 11.10
CA SER A 338 17.30 21.27 11.10
C SER A 338 17.74 20.00 10.37
N HIS A 339 16.85 19.03 10.14
CA HIS A 339 17.20 17.81 9.41
C HIS A 339 17.36 18.10 7.91
N PRO A 340 18.18 17.31 7.20
CA PRO A 340 18.19 17.30 5.76
C PRO A 340 16.80 17.00 5.20
N ASP A 341 16.51 17.49 4.00
CA ASP A 341 15.27 17.10 3.31
C ASP A 341 15.32 15.60 2.95
N LEU A 342 14.16 15.02 2.69
CA LEU A 342 14.04 13.62 2.28
C LEU A 342 14.06 13.51 0.76
N VAL A 343 14.70 12.47 0.25
CA VAL A 343 14.73 12.12 -1.17
C VAL A 343 14.14 10.72 -1.38
N PRO A 344 13.43 10.49 -2.49
CA PRO A 344 12.82 9.21 -2.78
C PRO A 344 13.88 8.14 -3.11
N LEU A 345 13.61 6.93 -2.64
CA LEU A 345 14.20 5.68 -3.10
C LEU A 345 13.25 5.01 -4.07
N TYR A 346 13.66 5.01 -5.33
CA TYR A 346 12.95 4.38 -6.42
C TYR A 346 13.39 2.92 -6.54
N LEU A 347 12.43 2.00 -6.61
CA LEU A 347 12.69 0.58 -6.81
C LEU A 347 12.85 0.27 -8.30
N PHE A 348 13.91 -0.45 -8.61
CA PHE A 348 14.20 -1.00 -9.91
C PHE A 348 14.42 -2.50 -9.81
N ASP A 349 14.15 -3.20 -10.91
CA ASP A 349 14.65 -4.55 -11.09
C ASP A 349 15.18 -4.80 -12.51
N ARG A 350 15.95 -5.87 -12.66
CA ARG A 350 16.43 -6.34 -13.96
C ARG A 350 16.59 -7.85 -13.93
N SER A 351 15.95 -8.55 -14.86
CA SER A 351 16.12 -9.99 -15.03
C SER A 351 16.90 -10.29 -16.31
N ARG A 352 18.04 -10.98 -16.19
CA ARG A 352 18.86 -11.40 -17.33
C ARG A 352 19.83 -12.51 -16.91
N HIS A 353 20.27 -13.35 -17.84
CA HIS A 353 21.34 -14.29 -17.55
C HIS A 353 22.66 -13.56 -17.20
N PHE A 354 23.41 -14.10 -16.25
CA PHE A 354 24.68 -13.53 -15.81
C PHE A 354 25.82 -14.57 -15.74
N PRO A 355 27.04 -14.25 -16.21
CA PRO A 355 27.45 -13.02 -16.90
C PRO A 355 26.70 -12.79 -18.21
N VAL A 356 26.58 -11.52 -18.64
CA VAL A 356 25.84 -11.17 -19.86
C VAL A 356 26.39 -11.95 -21.06
N GLY A 357 25.50 -12.61 -21.80
CA GLY A 357 25.86 -13.45 -22.95
C GLY A 357 26.30 -14.88 -22.60
N CYS A 358 26.18 -15.31 -21.34
CA CYS A 358 26.45 -16.69 -20.97
C CYS A 358 25.43 -17.67 -21.57
N ASN A 359 25.90 -18.89 -21.86
CA ASN A 359 25.07 -19.96 -22.40
C ASN A 359 24.25 -20.63 -21.28
N PRO A 360 22.92 -20.73 -21.43
CA PRO A 360 22.07 -21.51 -20.52
C PRO A 360 22.59 -22.95 -20.42
N GLY A 361 22.84 -23.43 -19.20
CA GLY A 361 23.39 -24.76 -18.93
C GLY A 361 24.90 -24.78 -18.63
N SER A 362 25.63 -23.68 -18.83
CA SER A 362 26.98 -23.55 -18.26
C SER A 362 26.90 -23.45 -16.73
N PRO A 363 27.77 -24.16 -15.96
CA PRO A 363 27.80 -24.04 -14.50
C PRO A 363 28.05 -22.62 -13.98
N SER A 364 28.65 -21.75 -14.81
CA SER A 364 28.91 -20.34 -14.49
C SER A 364 27.77 -19.39 -14.87
N CYS A 365 26.74 -19.87 -15.58
CA CYS A 365 25.65 -19.03 -16.07
C CYS A 365 24.49 -19.06 -15.07
N ASN A 366 24.30 -17.96 -14.36
CA ASN A 366 23.11 -17.75 -13.56
C ASN A 366 21.93 -17.36 -14.47
N VAL A 367 21.07 -18.32 -14.77
CA VAL A 367 19.85 -18.09 -15.57
C VAL A 367 18.70 -17.50 -14.75
N HIS A 368 18.84 -17.45 -13.42
CA HIS A 368 17.86 -16.92 -12.48
C HIS A 368 18.28 -15.55 -11.93
N ASN A 369 19.31 -14.93 -12.49
CA ASN A 369 19.80 -13.64 -12.04
C ASN A 369 18.72 -12.56 -12.23
N ARG A 370 18.30 -12.00 -11.09
CA ARG A 370 17.36 -10.91 -10.97
C ARG A 370 17.92 -9.96 -9.93
N ASP A 371 18.13 -8.74 -10.37
CA ASP A 371 18.85 -7.70 -9.66
C ASP A 371 17.84 -6.63 -9.24
N TYR A 372 17.81 -6.28 -7.98
CA TYR A 372 16.97 -5.29 -7.33
C TYR A 372 17.84 -4.14 -6.86
N LEU A 373 17.40 -2.93 -7.16
CA LEU A 373 18.19 -1.76 -6.84
C LEU A 373 17.30 -0.62 -6.40
N LEU A 374 17.72 0.05 -5.31
CA LEU A 374 17.14 1.32 -4.87
C LEU A 374 18.02 2.48 -5.32
N ALA A 375 17.40 3.47 -5.94
CA ALA A 375 18.08 4.61 -6.53
C ALA A 375 17.51 5.94 -6.06
N THR A 376 18.39 6.94 -6.00
CA THR A 376 18.05 8.32 -5.65
C THR A 376 18.35 9.25 -6.82
N GLY A 377 17.48 10.23 -7.03
CA GLY A 377 17.71 11.29 -8.00
C GLY A 377 17.46 10.88 -9.46
N HIS A 378 17.02 11.87 -10.24
CA HIS A 378 16.54 11.64 -11.61
C HIS A 378 17.62 11.13 -12.58
N ALA A 379 18.85 11.67 -12.51
CA ALA A 379 19.93 11.24 -13.41
C ALA A 379 20.30 9.76 -13.22
N GLU A 380 20.29 9.28 -11.98
CA GLU A 380 20.58 7.88 -11.65
C GLU A 380 19.49 6.93 -12.19
N VAL A 381 18.23 7.34 -12.05
CA VAL A 381 17.07 6.63 -12.61
C VAL A 381 17.22 6.42 -14.12
N GLU A 382 17.54 7.49 -14.86
CA GLU A 382 17.75 7.41 -16.31
C GLU A 382 18.94 6.51 -16.67
N ALA A 383 20.03 6.58 -15.89
CA ALA A 383 21.20 5.73 -16.10
C ALA A 383 20.92 4.24 -15.82
N LEU A 384 20.10 3.92 -14.83
CA LEU A 384 19.65 2.55 -14.55
C LEU A 384 18.75 2.02 -15.66
N HIS A 385 17.82 2.84 -16.14
CA HIS A 385 16.99 2.49 -17.29
C HIS A 385 17.86 2.19 -18.52
N ALA A 386 18.84 3.05 -18.82
CA ALA A 386 19.81 2.79 -19.89
C ALA A 386 20.66 1.53 -19.66
N ALA A 387 20.86 1.11 -18.41
CA ALA A 387 21.52 -0.13 -18.03
C ALA A 387 20.61 -1.38 -18.03
N GLY A 388 19.36 -1.23 -18.49
CA GLY A 388 18.38 -2.30 -18.68
C GLY A 388 17.52 -2.61 -17.46
N TYR A 389 17.50 -1.73 -16.45
CA TYR A 389 16.56 -1.86 -15.34
C TYR A 389 15.18 -1.35 -15.69
N SER A 390 14.16 -2.01 -15.16
CA SER A 390 12.76 -1.57 -15.21
C SER A 390 12.42 -0.82 -13.91
N TYR A 391 11.87 0.38 -14.05
CA TYR A 391 11.30 1.12 -12.92
C TYR A 391 10.07 0.39 -12.37
N ARG A 392 10.02 0.20 -11.05
CA ARG A 392 8.90 -0.45 -10.36
C ARG A 392 8.04 0.50 -9.55
N GLY A 393 8.58 1.64 -9.14
CA GLY A 393 7.83 2.64 -8.39
C GLY A 393 8.70 3.40 -7.40
N LEU A 394 8.07 4.37 -6.74
CA LEU A 394 8.59 4.95 -5.52
C LEU A 394 8.37 3.94 -4.40
N ASN A 395 9.42 3.58 -3.69
CA ASN A 395 9.35 2.63 -2.59
C ASN A 395 9.21 3.38 -1.25
N VAL A 396 10.16 4.27 -0.95
CA VAL A 396 10.29 4.97 0.34
C VAL A 396 11.13 6.25 0.20
N TYR A 397 11.48 6.89 1.32
CA TYR A 397 12.34 8.05 1.41
C TYR A 397 13.50 7.84 2.39
N VAL A 398 14.62 8.54 2.15
CA VAL A 398 15.76 8.63 3.06
C VAL A 398 16.22 10.07 3.19
N TYR A 399 16.93 10.40 4.27
CA TYR A 399 17.52 11.73 4.40
C TYR A 399 18.57 11.94 3.32
N GLN A 400 18.46 13.04 2.60
CA GLN A 400 19.46 13.39 1.60
C GLN A 400 20.81 13.64 2.26
N ARG A 401 21.87 13.39 1.50
CA ARG A 401 23.25 13.72 1.89
C ARG A 401 23.36 15.21 2.24
N CYS A 402 24.11 15.52 3.28
CA CYS A 402 24.23 16.88 3.80
C CYS A 402 25.68 17.26 4.08
N THR A 403 25.93 18.57 4.30
CA THR A 403 27.24 19.09 4.69
C THR A 403 27.09 20.23 5.71
N PRO A 404 27.99 20.35 6.70
CA PRO A 404 29.13 19.48 7.00
C PRO A 404 28.74 18.22 7.81
N GLU A 405 29.35 17.09 7.48
CA GLU A 405 29.26 15.86 8.29
C GLU A 405 30.26 15.89 9.47
N PRO A 406 29.95 15.29 10.63
CA PRO A 406 28.71 14.56 10.94
C PRO A 406 27.57 15.44 11.49
N ALA A 407 27.80 16.75 11.67
CA ALA A 407 26.88 17.65 12.37
C ALA A 407 25.48 17.78 11.72
N CYS A 408 25.37 17.54 10.42
CA CYS A 408 24.11 17.60 9.69
C CYS A 408 23.34 16.27 9.66
N ILE A 409 23.95 15.16 10.10
CA ILE A 409 23.30 13.84 10.08
C ILE A 409 22.29 13.80 11.24
N PRO A 410 21.02 13.42 10.99
CA PRO A 410 20.04 13.25 12.05
C PRO A 410 20.57 12.33 13.16
N GLU A 411 20.34 12.70 14.41
CA GLU A 411 20.83 11.94 15.56
C GLU A 411 20.33 10.49 15.50
N GLY A 412 21.23 9.52 15.66
CA GLY A 412 20.93 8.09 15.57
C GLY A 412 20.92 7.52 14.14
N ALA A 413 20.86 8.36 13.11
CA ALA A 413 20.94 7.91 11.72
C ALA A 413 22.39 7.60 11.32
N GLN A 414 22.55 6.72 10.34
CA GLN A 414 23.84 6.34 9.76
C GLN A 414 23.83 6.56 8.25
N LYS A 415 25.02 6.67 7.65
CA LYS A 415 25.16 6.66 6.19
C LYS A 415 24.59 5.37 5.64
N LEU A 416 23.70 5.49 4.67
CA LEU A 416 23.17 4.39 3.89
C LEU A 416 24.03 4.21 2.64
N TRP A 417 24.64 3.03 2.54
CA TRP A 417 25.46 2.64 1.42
C TRP A 417 24.70 1.74 0.48
N ARG A 418 24.87 1.97 -0.83
CA ARG A 418 24.60 1.03 -1.89
C ARG A 418 25.90 0.68 -2.56
N LYS A 419 26.34 -0.57 -2.40
CA LYS A 419 27.55 -1.09 -3.05
C LYS A 419 27.27 -2.42 -3.69
N CYS A 420 28.00 -2.69 -4.76
CA CYS A 420 27.79 -3.88 -5.57
C CYS A 420 29.04 -4.75 -5.63
N LYS A 421 28.82 -6.05 -5.71
CA LYS A 421 29.81 -7.08 -5.95
C LYS A 421 29.72 -7.50 -7.41
N THR A 422 30.54 -6.86 -8.25
CA THR A 422 30.45 -6.98 -9.73
C THR A 422 30.62 -8.41 -10.25
N ALA A 423 31.33 -9.26 -9.52
CA ALA A 423 31.52 -10.67 -9.89
C ALA A 423 30.21 -11.50 -9.83
N ASP A 424 29.20 -11.01 -9.13
CA ASP A 424 27.92 -11.70 -8.92
C ASP A 424 26.70 -10.94 -9.47
N ASP A 425 26.86 -9.72 -10.01
CA ASP A 425 25.74 -8.79 -10.35
C ASP A 425 24.83 -8.48 -9.14
N ASP A 426 25.43 -8.46 -7.94
CA ASP A 426 24.74 -8.36 -6.66
C ASP A 426 24.96 -6.98 -6.04
N CYS A 427 23.89 -6.28 -5.66
CA CYS A 427 23.96 -5.00 -4.97
C CYS A 427 23.29 -5.08 -3.59
N ALA A 428 24.00 -4.61 -2.57
CA ALA A 428 23.51 -4.58 -1.19
C ALA A 428 23.34 -3.15 -0.68
N LEU A 429 22.33 -2.98 0.18
CA LEU A 429 22.14 -1.82 1.03
C LEU A 429 22.55 -2.14 2.45
N PHE A 430 23.32 -1.26 3.07
CA PHE A 430 23.76 -1.44 4.45
C PHE A 430 24.14 -0.10 5.08
N LEU A 431 24.11 -0.04 6.41
CA LEU A 431 24.48 1.16 7.15
C LEU A 431 26.00 1.24 7.39
N GLU A 432 26.52 2.43 7.72
CA GLU A 432 27.95 2.67 7.98
C GLU A 432 28.55 1.64 8.95
N GLY A 433 27.83 1.27 10.02
CA GLY A 433 28.32 0.29 10.99
C GLY A 433 28.60 -1.12 10.41
N GLN A 434 27.92 -1.48 9.31
CA GLN A 434 28.07 -2.77 8.63
C GLN A 434 29.11 -2.73 7.50
N ARG A 435 29.59 -1.54 7.13
CA ARG A 435 30.43 -1.33 5.95
C ARG A 435 31.69 -2.21 5.90
N PRO A 436 32.48 -2.36 6.98
CA PRO A 436 33.68 -3.22 6.92
C PRO A 436 33.35 -4.68 6.57
N GLY A 437 32.21 -5.18 7.06
CA GLY A 437 31.72 -6.52 6.74
C GLY A 437 31.41 -6.68 5.26
N TYR A 438 30.58 -5.80 4.70
CA TYR A 438 30.21 -5.85 3.29
C TYR A 438 31.39 -5.61 2.33
N GLU A 439 32.29 -4.68 2.65
CA GLU A 439 33.49 -4.47 1.83
C GLU A 439 34.41 -5.68 1.84
N SER A 440 34.53 -6.40 2.98
CA SER A 440 35.30 -7.66 3.05
C SER A 440 34.68 -8.79 2.21
N MET A 441 33.36 -8.75 1.98
CA MET A 441 32.64 -9.69 1.10
C MET A 441 32.72 -9.31 -0.39
N GLY A 442 33.33 -8.16 -0.72
CA GLY A 442 33.53 -7.70 -2.10
C GLY A 442 32.51 -6.67 -2.60
N TYR A 443 31.63 -6.14 -1.75
CA TYR A 443 30.72 -5.05 -2.11
C TYR A 443 31.47 -3.72 -2.09
N THR A 444 32.20 -3.42 -3.16
CA THR A 444 33.05 -2.22 -3.26
C THR A 444 32.75 -1.37 -4.48
N ALA A 445 31.98 -1.88 -5.45
CA ALA A 445 31.68 -1.19 -6.70
C ALA A 445 30.40 -0.36 -6.61
N THR A 446 30.19 0.49 -7.62
CA THR A 446 28.96 1.28 -7.81
C THR A 446 28.27 0.82 -9.09
N LEU A 447 26.95 0.71 -9.04
CA LEU A 447 26.08 0.55 -10.20
C LEU A 447 24.94 1.57 -10.12
N PRO A 448 24.71 2.40 -11.16
CA PRO A 448 25.56 2.62 -12.34
C PRO A 448 26.91 3.26 -11.97
N ALA A 449 27.94 3.04 -12.77
CA ALA A 449 29.25 3.65 -12.53
C ALA A 449 29.17 5.19 -12.57
N GLY A 450 29.93 5.86 -11.70
CA GLY A 450 29.96 7.33 -11.61
C GLY A 450 28.91 7.94 -10.67
N TYR A 451 28.02 7.13 -10.09
CA TYR A 451 27.06 7.58 -9.08
C TYR A 451 27.57 7.40 -7.64
N PRO A 452 27.02 8.13 -6.66
CA PRO A 452 27.42 8.01 -5.26
C PRO A 452 27.05 6.64 -4.67
N GLN A 453 27.99 6.02 -3.93
CA GLN A 453 27.70 4.82 -3.13
C GLN A 453 26.97 5.16 -1.83
N HIS A 454 27.25 6.32 -1.25
CA HIS A 454 26.48 6.87 -0.14
C HIS A 454 25.23 7.52 -0.74
N ILE A 455 24.06 6.95 -0.48
CA ILE A 455 22.80 7.37 -1.11
C ILE A 455 21.88 8.17 -0.18
N GLY A 456 22.24 8.32 1.09
CA GLY A 456 21.49 9.10 2.07
C GLY A 456 21.76 8.64 3.48
N TYR A 457 20.90 9.00 4.43
CA TYR A 457 20.95 8.51 5.81
C TYR A 457 19.66 7.80 6.18
N ALA A 458 19.79 6.73 6.97
CA ALA A 458 18.69 5.91 7.46
C ALA A 458 18.98 5.45 8.90
N TYR A 459 17.95 5.00 9.61
CA TYR A 459 18.06 4.57 10.99
C TYR A 459 18.41 3.07 11.08
N PRO A 460 19.21 2.65 12.08
CA PRO A 460 19.44 1.23 12.35
C PRO A 460 18.25 0.60 13.08
N ASN A 461 18.11 -0.72 12.97
CA ASN A 461 17.20 -1.52 13.80
C ASN A 461 17.79 -1.70 15.21
N ILE A 462 17.61 -0.68 16.05
CA ILE A 462 18.03 -0.67 17.46
C ILE A 462 16.83 -0.18 18.27
N ASP A 463 16.50 -0.93 19.32
CA ASP A 463 15.47 -0.63 20.33
C ASP A 463 16.18 -0.80 21.68
N SER A 464 16.58 0.33 22.26
CA SER A 464 17.53 0.40 23.38
C SER A 464 16.90 0.10 24.74
N ASP A 465 15.60 0.30 24.91
CA ASP A 465 14.87 0.00 26.15
C ASP A 465 13.88 -1.18 26.05
N GLY A 466 13.64 -1.68 24.83
CA GLY A 466 12.90 -2.90 24.57
C GLY A 466 11.38 -2.73 24.61
N ASP A 467 10.87 -1.53 24.34
CA ASP A 467 9.43 -1.23 24.36
C ASP A 467 8.71 -1.60 23.04
N GLY A 468 9.48 -1.91 21.98
CA GLY A 468 8.98 -2.27 20.67
C GLY A 468 9.02 -1.15 19.62
N LEU A 469 9.55 0.03 19.95
CA LEU A 469 9.92 1.07 19.00
C LEU A 469 11.44 1.15 18.83
N VAL A 470 11.87 1.42 17.61
CA VAL A 470 13.30 1.63 17.36
C VAL A 470 13.70 3.05 17.77
N ASP A 471 14.91 3.21 18.29
CA ASP A 471 15.47 4.50 18.74
C ASP A 471 15.30 5.61 17.70
N GLY A 472 15.44 5.26 16.42
CA GLY A 472 15.26 6.21 15.31
C GLY A 472 13.83 6.72 15.17
N PHE A 473 12.84 5.86 15.44
CA PHE A 473 11.44 6.23 15.44
C PHE A 473 11.11 7.08 16.67
N GLU A 474 11.59 6.70 17.84
CA GLU A 474 11.36 7.45 19.07
C GLU A 474 11.90 8.89 18.97
N ARG A 475 13.12 9.06 18.45
CA ARG A 475 13.69 10.38 18.15
C ARG A 475 12.84 11.18 17.16
N LEU A 476 12.21 10.50 16.21
CA LEU A 476 11.33 11.11 15.22
C LEU A 476 10.04 11.63 15.86
N ILE A 477 9.45 10.85 16.77
CA ILE A 477 8.17 11.17 17.41
C ILE A 477 8.31 11.86 18.77
N GLY A 478 9.54 12.10 19.24
CA GLY A 478 9.84 12.83 20.48
C GLY A 478 9.80 12.00 21.75
N THR A 479 9.75 10.68 21.66
CA THR A 479 9.92 9.81 22.84
C THR A 479 11.40 9.56 23.12
N SER A 480 11.71 8.96 24.27
CA SER A 480 13.06 8.77 24.77
C SER A 480 13.55 7.35 24.51
N PRO A 481 14.62 7.15 23.70
CA PRO A 481 15.17 5.83 23.38
C PRO A 481 15.77 5.01 24.52
N THR A 482 15.57 5.42 25.76
CA THR A 482 16.16 4.77 26.93
C THR A 482 15.14 4.63 28.06
N LEU A 483 13.89 4.99 27.80
CA LEU A 483 12.78 4.96 28.74
C LEU A 483 11.60 4.26 28.07
N PHE A 484 11.34 3.03 28.53
CA PHE A 484 10.21 2.22 28.06
C PHE A 484 8.85 2.96 28.04
N ASP A 485 8.67 3.94 28.94
CA ASP A 485 7.49 4.80 29.08
C ASP A 485 8.01 6.23 29.27
N THR A 486 7.94 7.05 28.22
CA THR A 486 8.52 8.39 28.21
C THR A 486 7.72 9.34 29.09
N ASP A 487 6.40 9.33 29.00
CA ASP A 487 5.53 10.29 29.68
C ASP A 487 5.04 9.84 31.05
N GLY A 488 5.42 8.64 31.49
CA GLY A 488 5.24 8.14 32.85
C GLY A 488 3.80 7.85 33.23
N ASP A 489 2.92 7.54 32.27
CA ASP A 489 1.53 7.19 32.54
C ASP A 489 1.32 5.70 32.87
N GLY A 490 2.36 4.88 32.69
CA GLY A 490 2.39 3.45 32.95
C GLY A 490 2.18 2.55 31.72
N ILE A 491 2.02 3.12 30.54
CA ILE A 491 1.95 2.43 29.25
C ILE A 491 3.26 2.70 28.50
N GLY A 492 3.82 1.68 27.82
CA GLY A 492 5.05 1.88 27.06
C GLY A 492 4.82 2.59 25.73
N ASP A 493 5.81 3.36 25.25
CA ASP A 493 5.63 4.21 24.06
C ASP A 493 5.26 3.37 22.82
N GLY A 494 5.87 2.19 22.68
CA GLY A 494 5.56 1.22 21.62
C GLY A 494 4.19 0.56 21.70
N VAL A 495 3.50 0.63 22.84
CA VAL A 495 2.09 0.20 22.97
C VAL A 495 1.16 1.33 22.55
N GLU A 496 1.46 2.57 22.92
CA GLU A 496 0.67 3.74 22.55
C GLU A 496 0.80 4.10 21.07
N PHE A 497 2.01 3.94 20.53
CA PHE A 497 2.39 4.26 19.17
C PHE A 497 3.01 3.07 18.45
N PRO A 498 2.28 1.96 18.25
CA PRO A 498 2.84 0.73 17.72
C PRO A 498 3.39 0.88 16.30
N LEU A 499 4.45 0.12 16.00
CA LEU A 499 5.08 0.05 14.69
C LEU A 499 4.09 -0.42 13.61
N ALA A 500 3.40 -1.54 13.87
CA ALA A 500 2.54 -2.26 12.93
C ALA A 500 1.03 -2.16 13.23
N SER A 501 0.61 -1.08 13.89
CA SER A 501 -0.81 -0.78 14.08
C SER A 501 -1.04 0.73 14.07
N VAL A 502 -2.26 1.14 14.37
CA VAL A 502 -2.66 2.54 14.48
C VAL A 502 -2.40 2.99 15.91
N SER A 503 -1.83 4.19 16.08
CA SER A 503 -1.62 4.80 17.41
C SER A 503 -2.92 4.78 18.22
N VAL A 504 -2.86 4.33 19.47
CA VAL A 504 -4.03 4.21 20.36
C VAL A 504 -4.06 5.32 21.42
N ALA A 505 -2.90 5.89 21.73
CA ALA A 505 -2.72 7.02 22.63
C ALA A 505 -1.53 7.89 22.16
N ASP A 506 -1.30 8.98 22.87
CA ASP A 506 -0.23 9.94 22.60
C ASP A 506 0.85 9.74 23.67
N PRO A 507 2.05 9.21 23.32
CA PRO A 507 3.11 8.86 24.27
C PRO A 507 3.82 10.06 24.91
N CYS A 508 3.21 11.24 24.77
CA CYS A 508 3.67 12.51 25.30
C CYS A 508 2.50 13.28 25.97
N ALA A 509 1.50 12.58 26.49
CA ALA A 509 0.30 13.15 27.12
C ALA A 509 0.17 12.84 28.62
N GLY A 510 1.14 12.14 29.21
CA GLY A 510 1.19 11.70 30.60
C GLY A 510 1.80 12.69 31.61
N PRO A 511 1.91 12.29 32.89
CA PRO A 511 2.39 13.14 34.00
C PRO A 511 3.81 13.68 33.84
N LEU A 512 4.64 13.00 33.05
CA LEU A 512 6.03 13.30 32.77
C LEU A 512 6.23 13.71 31.30
N ALA A 513 5.19 14.20 30.62
CA ALA A 513 5.25 14.71 29.23
C ALA A 513 6.35 15.77 28.99
N TRP A 514 6.88 16.42 30.03
CA TRP A 514 8.06 17.29 29.93
C TRP A 514 9.35 16.57 29.53
N ARG A 515 9.38 15.23 29.60
CA ARG A 515 10.46 14.37 29.06
C ARG A 515 10.40 14.24 27.55
N CYS A 516 9.23 14.49 26.95
CA CYS A 516 9.14 14.69 25.53
C CYS A 516 9.70 16.07 25.19
N PRO A 517 10.73 16.17 24.34
CA PRO A 517 11.34 17.42 23.95
C PRO A 517 10.39 18.19 23.02
N ALA A 518 9.60 19.09 23.60
CA ALA A 518 8.59 19.89 22.90
C ALA A 518 9.17 20.79 21.79
N ASP A 519 10.45 21.17 21.90
CA ASP A 519 11.21 21.92 20.90
C ASP A 519 11.60 21.07 19.67
N TRP A 520 11.52 19.74 19.77
CA TRP A 520 11.91 18.80 18.72
C TRP A 520 10.77 18.32 17.85
N LEU A 521 9.54 18.55 18.29
CA LEU A 521 8.40 17.82 17.76
C LEU A 521 7.92 18.42 16.46
N PHE A 522 7.45 19.67 16.42
CA PHE A 522 6.97 20.26 15.17
C PHE A 522 7.11 21.78 15.22
N ALA A 523 8.15 22.31 14.57
CA ALA A 523 8.17 23.73 14.23
C ALA A 523 7.11 23.95 13.14
N ASN A 524 5.88 24.23 13.61
CA ASN A 524 4.68 24.57 12.85
C ASN A 524 3.93 23.30 12.40
N GLY A 525 2.65 23.17 12.77
CA GLY A 525 1.81 22.02 12.45
C GLY A 525 1.69 21.75 10.95
N PHE A 526 1.00 20.68 10.55
CA PHE A 526 0.43 20.54 9.20
C PHE A 526 -0.37 21.83 8.91
N GLN A 527 0.28 22.84 8.37
CA GLN A 527 -0.36 24.01 7.79
C GLN A 527 -0.07 23.96 6.30
N PRO A 528 -1.08 24.26 5.47
CA PRO A 528 -0.95 24.27 4.02
C PRO A 528 0.19 25.17 3.54
#